data_AF-A0A817LZY5-F1
#
_entry.id   AF-A0A817LZY5-F1
#
_cell.length_a   1.000
_cell.length_b   1.000
_cell.length_c   1.000
_cell.angle_alpha   90.00
_cell.angle_beta   90.00
_cell.angle_gamma   90.00
#
_symmetry.space_group_name_H-M   'P 1'
#
loop_
_entity.id
_entity.type
_entity.pdbx_description
1 polymer ?
#
loop_
_entity_poly.entity_id
_entity_poly.type
_entity_poly.pdbx_seq_one_letter_code
_entity_poly.pdbx_strand_id
1 'polypeptide(L)'
;MIQYKYFTNDSCELDEPCIGNAGWRRVLMFDSSDENVGGANLLIGEIYQVLDDYTQVHASVTNHGLYEYDTCHRHYHFTHYGSFTFGNSDPTKGKRAFCLISTGRQANAEWSSLWSPFYSCTYQGCTPGWTGTYFKTLLLYARCKLYDLFT
;
A
#
# COMPACT_ATOMS: atom_id res chain seq x y z
N MET A 1 -11.24 -12.95 -3.09
CA MET A 1 -11.63 -14.16 -2.34
C MET A 1 -12.36 -13.72 -1.08
N ILE A 2 -13.48 -14.38 -0.76
CA ILE A 2 -14.22 -14.15 0.49
C ILE A 2 -13.76 -15.19 1.52
N GLN A 3 -13.43 -14.75 2.73
CA GLN A 3 -13.08 -15.65 3.84
C GLN A 3 -13.55 -15.11 5.18
N TYR A 4 -13.62 -15.98 6.19
CA TYR A 4 -13.84 -15.57 7.58
C TYR A 4 -12.50 -15.42 8.29
N LYS A 5 -12.27 -14.27 8.91
CA LYS A 5 -11.06 -13.99 9.71
C LYS A 5 -11.48 -13.45 11.07
N TYR A 6 -10.83 -13.92 12.12
CA TYR A 6 -11.01 -13.40 13.46
C TYR A 6 -10.00 -12.28 13.71
N PHE A 7 -10.48 -11.17 14.27
CA PHE A 7 -9.67 -10.02 14.66
C PHE A 7 -9.77 -9.82 16.16
N THR A 8 -8.63 -9.66 16.82
CA THR A 8 -8.52 -9.29 18.23
C THR A 8 -8.64 -7.76 18.39
N ASN A 9 -8.75 -7.27 19.63
CA ASN A 9 -8.83 -5.82 19.90
C ASN A 9 -7.53 -5.06 19.60
N ASP A 10 -6.41 -5.77 19.46
CA ASP A 10 -5.08 -5.28 19.09
C ASP A 10 -4.73 -5.58 17.63
N SER A 11 -5.70 -6.01 16.81
CA SER A 11 -5.47 -6.22 15.38
C SER A 11 -5.25 -4.89 14.67
N CYS A 12 -4.17 -4.80 13.90
CA CYS A 12 -3.84 -3.63 13.07
C CYS A 12 -4.97 -3.17 12.17
N GLU A 13 -5.82 -4.09 11.71
CA GLU A 13 -6.98 -3.75 10.90
C GLU A 13 -8.04 -2.89 11.64
N LEU A 14 -7.99 -2.81 12.97
CA LEU A 14 -8.76 -1.84 13.76
C LEU A 14 -8.08 -0.47 13.84
N ASP A 15 -6.77 -0.46 14.07
CA ASP A 15 -5.98 0.76 14.21
C ASP A 15 -5.83 1.51 12.87
N GLU A 16 -5.91 0.78 11.76
CA GLU A 16 -5.86 1.27 10.38
C GLU A 16 -7.24 1.59 9.75
N PRO A 17 -8.27 1.80 10.57
CA PRO A 17 -9.72 1.70 10.25
C PRO A 17 -10.16 0.76 9.11
N CYS A 18 -9.61 -0.44 8.99
CA CYS A 18 -9.97 -1.41 7.95
C CYS A 18 -11.23 -2.22 8.27
N ILE A 19 -11.52 -2.42 9.55
CA ILE A 19 -12.72 -3.09 10.06
C ILE A 19 -13.42 -2.23 11.11
N GLY A 20 -14.71 -2.44 11.29
CA GLY A 20 -15.49 -1.64 12.24
C GLY A 20 -15.28 -2.01 13.71
N ASN A 21 -15.07 -3.29 14.03
CA ASN A 21 -14.85 -3.79 15.41
C ASN A 21 -14.12 -5.15 15.40
N ALA A 22 -13.59 -5.58 16.55
CA ALA A 22 -13.00 -6.91 16.73
C ALA A 22 -14.03 -8.05 16.55
N GLY A 23 -13.56 -9.30 16.52
CA GLY A 23 -14.35 -10.52 16.39
C GLY A 23 -14.25 -11.17 15.01
N TRP A 24 -15.16 -12.12 14.74
CA TRP A 24 -15.25 -12.77 13.44
C TRP A 24 -15.81 -11.82 12.39
N ARG A 25 -15.10 -11.67 11.27
CA ARG A 25 -15.53 -10.89 10.11
C ARG A 25 -15.52 -11.73 8.86
N ARG A 26 -16.49 -11.51 7.99
CA ARG A 26 -16.46 -12.01 6.61
C ARG A 26 -15.83 -10.94 5.76
N VAL A 27 -14.69 -11.26 5.18
CA VAL A 27 -13.85 -10.29 4.49
C VAL A 27 -13.67 -10.64 3.04
N LEU A 28 -13.83 -9.66 2.15
CA LEU A 28 -13.39 -9.76 0.76
C LEU A 28 -11.95 -9.28 0.66
N MET A 29 -11.03 -10.19 0.34
CA MET A 29 -9.63 -9.88 0.09
C MET A 29 -9.30 -9.99 -1.39
N PHE A 30 -8.45 -9.11 -1.89
CA PHE A 30 -8.04 -9.05 -3.28
C PHE A 30 -6.58 -8.65 -3.42
N ASP A 31 -5.95 -9.14 -4.49
CA ASP A 31 -4.64 -8.68 -4.93
C ASP A 31 -4.86 -7.38 -5.72
N SER A 32 -3.95 -6.41 -5.59
CA SER A 32 -3.93 -5.21 -6.43
C SER A 32 -2.61 -5.17 -7.17
N SER A 33 -2.64 -4.86 -8.46
CA SER A 33 -1.43 -4.68 -9.26
C SER A 33 -1.64 -3.52 -10.21
N ASP A 34 -0.66 -2.63 -10.24
CA ASP A 34 -0.68 -1.42 -11.05
C ASP A 34 0.61 -1.39 -11.88
N GLU A 35 0.46 -1.36 -13.21
CA GLU A 35 1.56 -1.38 -14.17
C GLU A 35 1.90 0.04 -14.63
N ASN A 36 3.19 0.38 -14.64
CA ASN A 36 3.64 1.58 -15.32
C ASN A 36 3.78 1.31 -16.82
N VAL A 37 2.72 1.58 -17.58
CA VAL A 37 2.69 1.50 -19.05
C VAL A 37 3.21 2.78 -19.74
N GLY A 38 3.67 3.76 -18.96
CA GLY A 38 4.22 5.01 -19.47
C GLY A 38 5.66 4.89 -19.97
N GLY A 39 6.14 5.92 -20.67
CA GLY A 39 7.51 5.98 -21.19
C GLY A 39 8.57 6.49 -20.19
N ALA A 40 8.18 6.77 -18.94
CA ALA A 40 9.05 7.32 -17.91
C ALA A 40 8.73 6.74 -16.53
N ASN A 41 9.70 6.83 -15.62
CA ASN A 41 9.49 6.44 -14.23
C ASN A 41 8.34 7.23 -13.61
N LEU A 42 7.41 6.52 -12.96
CA LEU A 42 6.57 7.14 -11.95
C LEU A 42 7.47 7.39 -10.75
N LEU A 43 7.89 8.64 -10.57
CA LEU A 43 8.76 9.02 -9.46
C LEU A 43 7.92 9.62 -8.34
N ILE A 44 7.88 8.91 -7.21
CA ILE A 44 7.31 9.42 -5.96
C ILE A 44 8.43 10.06 -5.13
N GLY A 45 9.61 9.41 -5.09
CA GLY A 45 10.85 10.00 -4.58
C GLY A 45 11.37 9.32 -3.33
N GLU A 46 12.40 9.93 -2.76
CA GLU A 46 13.06 9.43 -1.56
C GLU A 46 12.23 9.70 -0.31
N ILE A 47 12.01 8.65 0.45
CA ILE A 47 11.53 8.70 1.83
C ILE A 47 12.72 8.31 2.68
N TYR A 48 13.41 9.30 3.24
CA TYR A 48 14.43 9.06 4.26
C TYR A 48 13.74 8.41 5.46
N GLN A 49 13.79 7.08 5.52
CA GLN A 49 13.45 6.30 6.71
C GLN A 49 14.77 6.07 7.42
N VAL A 50 15.03 6.77 8.53
CA VAL A 50 16.17 6.44 9.38
C VAL A 50 15.84 5.11 10.06
N LEU A 51 16.52 4.05 9.63
CA LEU A 51 16.21 2.65 9.98
C LEU A 51 16.29 2.34 11.49
N ASP A 52 16.85 3.23 12.30
CA ASP A 52 17.06 3.02 13.75
C ASP A 52 16.36 4.05 14.66
N ASP A 53 15.76 5.11 14.10
CA ASP A 53 15.07 6.13 14.89
C ASP A 53 13.84 6.65 14.13
N TYR A 54 12.66 6.20 14.56
CA TYR A 54 11.34 6.55 14.02
C TYR A 54 10.99 8.04 14.08
N THR A 55 11.88 8.89 14.60
CA THR A 55 11.59 10.30 14.86
C THR A 55 12.08 11.27 13.79
N GLN A 56 12.83 10.82 12.77
CA GLN A 56 13.32 11.73 11.72
C GLN A 56 12.79 11.38 10.33
N VAL A 57 11.71 12.07 9.97
CA VAL A 57 11.24 12.20 8.58
C VAL A 57 11.77 13.52 8.05
N HIS A 58 12.34 13.51 6.84
CA HIS A 58 12.68 14.77 6.18
C HIS A 58 11.39 15.58 5.97
N ALA A 59 11.39 16.85 6.38
CA ALA A 59 10.20 17.71 6.40
C ALA A 59 9.50 17.83 5.04
N SER A 60 10.20 17.57 3.93
CA SER A 60 9.63 17.54 2.58
C SER A 60 8.59 16.43 2.36
N VAL A 61 8.64 15.34 3.13
CA VAL A 61 7.71 14.20 3.01
C VAL A 61 6.47 14.41 3.88
N THR A 62 6.61 15.00 5.07
CA THR A 62 5.49 15.29 5.99
C THR A 62 4.76 16.60 5.67
N ASN A 63 5.44 17.62 5.11
CA ASN A 63 4.83 18.94 4.88
C ASN A 63 3.77 18.96 3.77
N HIS A 64 3.74 17.97 2.88
CA HIS A 64 2.81 17.96 1.74
C HIS A 64 1.53 17.14 2.01
N GLY A 65 1.42 16.46 3.16
CA GLY A 65 0.24 15.66 3.52
C GLY A 65 0.04 14.39 2.67
N LEU A 66 1.05 14.00 1.89
CA LEU A 66 0.97 12.89 0.92
C LEU A 66 1.30 11.53 1.53
N TYR A 67 1.88 11.51 2.73
CA TYR A 67 2.32 10.29 3.40
C TYR A 67 1.81 10.22 4.83
N GLU A 68 1.53 9.01 5.26
CA GLU A 68 1.18 8.68 6.64
C GLU A 68 2.10 7.57 7.12
N TYR A 69 2.58 7.70 8.36
CA TYR A 69 3.36 6.64 8.99
C TYR A 69 2.41 5.56 9.49
N ASP A 70 2.63 4.34 9.05
CA ASP A 70 1.89 3.17 9.50
C ASP A 70 2.67 2.50 10.65
N THR A 71 2.13 2.55 11.86
CA THR A 71 2.73 1.94 13.05
C THR A 71 2.74 0.41 12.98
N CYS A 72 1.77 -0.18 12.29
CA CYS A 72 1.62 -1.62 12.14
C CYS A 72 2.59 -2.20 11.09
N HIS A 73 2.78 -1.47 9.99
CA HIS A 73 3.72 -1.86 8.93
C HIS A 73 5.10 -1.22 9.05
N ARG A 74 5.25 -0.34 10.04
CA ARG A 74 6.53 0.24 10.46
C ARG A 74 7.24 1.03 9.36
N HIS A 75 6.47 1.64 8.46
CA HIS A 75 6.98 2.46 7.35
C HIS A 75 5.95 3.49 6.84
N TYR A 76 6.38 4.38 5.95
CA TYR A 76 5.49 5.39 5.34
C TYR A 76 4.71 4.84 4.15
N HIS A 77 3.43 5.16 4.11
CA HIS A 77 2.54 4.89 2.99
C HIS A 77 2.17 6.17 2.26
N PHE A 78 2.16 6.14 0.93
CA PHE A 78 1.59 7.19 0.10
C PHE A 78 0.06 7.08 0.12
N THR A 79 -0.65 8.10 0.65
CA THR A 79 -2.08 8.07 1.00
C THR A 79 -3.04 8.21 -0.19
N HIS A 80 -2.51 8.45 -1.39
CA HIS A 80 -3.29 8.71 -2.61
C HIS A 80 -3.06 7.65 -3.69
N TYR A 81 -2.76 6.41 -3.29
CA TYR A 81 -2.50 5.32 -4.23
C TYR A 81 -3.72 4.99 -5.09
N GLY A 82 -4.89 4.95 -4.46
CA GLY A 82 -6.13 4.57 -5.13
C GLY A 82 -7.31 4.61 -4.17
N SER A 83 -8.51 4.59 -4.73
CA SER A 83 -9.76 4.41 -3.99
C SER A 83 -10.35 3.08 -4.41
N PHE A 84 -10.64 2.23 -3.43
CA PHE A 84 -11.38 1.01 -3.68
C PHE A 84 -12.74 1.17 -3.00
N THR A 85 -13.82 0.85 -3.71
CA THR A 85 -15.19 0.82 -3.16
C THR A 85 -15.87 -0.51 -3.46
N PHE A 86 -16.77 -0.94 -2.58
CA PHE A 86 -17.61 -2.12 -2.80
C PHE A 86 -19.08 -1.79 -2.50
N GLY A 87 -19.92 -1.78 -3.52
CA GLY A 87 -21.32 -1.35 -3.39
C GLY A 87 -21.40 0.11 -2.93
N ASN A 88 -22.21 0.37 -1.91
CA ASN A 88 -22.38 1.70 -1.30
C ASN A 88 -21.42 1.94 -0.11
N SER A 89 -20.32 1.18 -0.01
CA SER A 89 -19.38 1.37 1.09
C SER A 89 -18.67 2.72 1.01
N ASP A 90 -18.38 3.29 2.18
CA ASP A 90 -17.61 4.52 2.30
C ASP A 90 -16.20 4.31 1.72
N PRO A 91 -15.79 5.07 0.67
CA PRO A 91 -14.47 4.95 0.06
C PRO A 91 -13.32 5.25 1.04
N THR A 92 -13.61 5.93 2.15
CA THR A 92 -12.61 6.23 3.19
C THR A 92 -12.29 5.03 4.08
N LYS A 93 -13.17 4.01 4.10
CA LYS A 93 -13.00 2.74 4.82
C LYS A 93 -12.33 1.64 3.97
N GLY A 94 -11.74 2.04 2.85
CA GLY A 94 -11.01 1.17 1.94
C GLY A 94 -9.50 1.45 1.94
N LYS A 95 -8.78 0.55 1.28
CA LYS A 95 -7.34 0.62 1.01
C LYS A 95 -6.98 1.95 0.33
N ARG A 96 -6.13 2.78 0.93
CA ARG A 96 -5.75 4.08 0.30
C ARG A 96 -4.26 4.35 0.32
N ALA A 97 -3.51 3.65 1.17
CA ALA A 97 -2.14 3.97 1.47
C ALA A 97 -1.23 2.76 1.23
N PHE A 98 -0.15 2.97 0.47
CA PHE A 98 0.81 1.93 0.11
C PHE A 98 2.23 2.45 -0.04
N CYS A 99 3.19 1.54 0.08
CA CYS A 99 4.57 1.77 -0.32
C CYS A 99 4.78 1.44 -1.81
N LEU A 100 4.85 2.45 -2.68
CA LEU A 100 4.90 2.28 -4.14
C LEU A 100 6.28 1.80 -4.60
N ILE A 101 6.37 0.52 -4.98
CA ILE A 101 7.60 -0.15 -5.44
C ILE A 101 7.36 -0.99 -6.70
N SER A 102 8.40 -1.19 -7.49
CA SER A 102 8.47 -2.15 -8.59
C SER A 102 8.70 -3.56 -8.05
N THR A 103 7.63 -4.33 -7.94
CA THR A 103 7.66 -5.71 -7.43
C THR A 103 7.97 -6.77 -8.49
N GLY A 104 7.73 -6.47 -9.78
CA GLY A 104 7.99 -7.41 -10.86
C GLY A 104 7.91 -6.77 -12.23
N ARG A 105 8.74 -7.27 -13.15
CA ARG A 105 8.78 -6.84 -14.56
C ARG A 105 7.77 -7.66 -15.37
N GLN A 106 6.76 -7.01 -15.94
CA GLN A 106 5.74 -7.66 -16.76
C GLN A 106 6.08 -7.56 -18.25
N ALA A 107 6.54 -6.40 -18.69
CA ALA A 107 6.88 -6.19 -20.09
C ALA A 107 8.25 -6.80 -20.40
N ASN A 108 8.29 -7.73 -21.36
CA ASN A 108 9.54 -8.20 -21.94
C ASN A 108 9.82 -7.49 -23.27
N ALA A 109 10.13 -6.20 -23.19
CA ALA A 109 10.37 -5.34 -24.34
C ALA A 109 11.61 -4.47 -24.13
N GLU A 110 12.19 -3.96 -25.23
CA GLU A 110 13.41 -3.13 -25.21
C GLU A 110 13.26 -1.86 -24.37
N TRP A 111 12.06 -1.26 -24.36
CA TRP A 111 11.76 -0.07 -23.56
C TRP A 111 11.59 -0.35 -22.06
N SER A 112 11.48 -1.62 -21.65
CA SER A 112 11.37 -2.00 -20.24
C SER A 112 12.72 -2.44 -19.70
N SER A 113 13.31 -1.61 -18.84
CA SER A 113 14.57 -1.89 -18.16
C SER A 113 14.52 -3.23 -17.41
N LEU A 114 15.64 -3.97 -17.45
CA LEU A 114 15.84 -5.20 -16.66
C LEU A 114 16.05 -4.92 -15.16
N TRP A 115 16.25 -3.66 -14.79
CA TRP A 115 16.47 -3.22 -13.41
C TRP A 115 15.57 -2.04 -13.05
N SER A 116 15.15 -1.98 -11.80
CA SER A 116 14.36 -0.89 -11.23
C SER A 116 14.99 -0.37 -9.93
N PRO A 117 15.16 0.96 -9.75
CA PRO A 117 15.64 1.53 -8.49
C PRO A 117 14.60 1.45 -7.36
N PHE A 118 13.32 1.29 -7.72
CA PHE A 118 12.20 1.33 -6.77
C PHE A 118 11.91 -0.05 -6.16
N TYR A 119 12.85 -0.64 -5.43
CA TYR A 119 12.69 -1.97 -4.81
C TYR A 119 12.40 -1.92 -3.30
N SER A 120 12.39 -0.72 -2.70
CA SER A 120 12.17 -0.51 -1.27
C SER A 120 11.26 0.69 -1.00
N CYS A 121 10.69 0.75 0.20
CA CYS A 121 9.84 1.86 0.64
C CYS A 121 10.58 3.16 0.92
N THR A 122 11.92 3.13 0.88
CA THR A 122 12.78 4.30 1.08
C THR A 122 12.97 5.11 -0.19
N TYR A 123 12.72 4.53 -1.37
CA TYR A 123 12.74 5.23 -2.64
C TYR A 123 11.60 4.73 -3.52
N GLN A 124 10.48 5.44 -3.46
CA GLN A 124 9.22 4.99 -4.04
C GLN A 124 9.05 5.43 -5.49
N GLY A 125 8.45 4.55 -6.27
CA GLY A 125 8.21 4.75 -7.70
C GLY A 125 7.94 3.44 -8.43
N CYS A 126 7.70 3.54 -9.73
CA CYS A 126 7.54 2.37 -10.61
C CYS A 126 8.23 2.61 -11.95
N THR A 127 9.02 1.64 -12.39
CA THR A 127 9.78 1.69 -13.65
C THR A 127 8.89 1.30 -14.83
N PRO A 128 9.05 1.89 -16.04
CA PRO A 128 8.33 1.45 -17.24
C PRO A 128 8.36 -0.06 -17.47
N GLY A 129 7.18 -0.67 -17.60
CA GLY A 129 6.99 -2.10 -17.82
C GLY A 129 7.10 -2.96 -16.55
N TRP A 130 7.21 -2.31 -15.39
CA TRP A 130 7.13 -2.96 -14.08
C TRP A 130 5.76 -2.74 -13.44
N THR A 131 5.47 -3.60 -12.46
CA THR A 131 4.25 -3.58 -11.65
C THR A 131 4.55 -3.38 -10.18
N GLY A 132 3.71 -2.58 -9.52
CA GLY A 132 3.56 -2.59 -8.06
C GLY A 132 2.44 -3.54 -7.66
N THR A 133 2.79 -4.73 -7.17
CA THR A 133 1.83 -5.77 -6.81
C THR A 133 1.74 -5.94 -5.31
N TYR A 134 0.51 -5.87 -4.80
CA TYR A 134 0.19 -5.99 -3.39
C TYR A 134 -0.74 -7.17 -3.17
N PHE A 135 -0.13 -8.30 -2.83
CA PHE A 135 -0.84 -9.53 -2.55
C PHE A 135 -1.72 -9.42 -1.30
N LYS A 136 -2.89 -10.05 -1.33
CA LYS A 136 -3.88 -10.13 -0.25
C LYS A 136 -3.33 -10.68 1.07
N THR A 137 -2.25 -11.45 1.01
CA THR A 137 -1.60 -12.08 2.18
C THR A 137 -0.50 -11.21 2.79
N LEU A 138 0.06 -10.25 2.05
CA LEU A 138 1.05 -9.33 2.60
C LEU A 138 0.34 -8.17 3.27
N LEU A 139 0.31 -8.15 4.61
CA LEU A 139 -0.06 -6.94 5.34
C LEU A 139 1.04 -5.87 5.22
N LEU A 140 2.30 -6.31 5.22
CA LEU A 140 3.56 -5.56 5.22
C LEU A 140 3.73 -4.32 4.32
N TYR A 141 2.85 -4.00 3.38
CA TYR A 141 3.05 -2.88 2.43
C TYR A 141 1.79 -2.07 2.10
N ALA A 142 0.67 -2.31 2.79
CA ALA A 142 -0.56 -1.56 2.50
C ALA A 142 -1.48 -1.45 3.71
N ARG A 143 -2.10 -0.29 3.83
CA ARG A 143 -3.20 -0.06 4.77
C ARG A 143 -4.47 -0.72 4.24
N CYS A 144 -5.07 -1.65 4.98
CA CYS A 144 -6.36 -2.30 4.70
C CYS A 144 -6.51 -3.10 3.38
N LYS A 145 -6.13 -4.38 3.33
CA LYS A 145 -6.34 -5.26 2.15
C LYS A 145 -7.69 -6.00 2.12
N LEU A 146 -8.69 -5.51 2.83
CA LEU A 146 -9.96 -6.21 3.00
C LEU A 146 -11.15 -5.25 3.02
N TYR A 147 -12.30 -5.78 2.62
CA TYR A 147 -13.60 -5.20 2.97
C TYR A 147 -14.28 -6.04 4.02
N ASP A 148 -14.69 -5.43 5.13
CA ASP A 148 -15.66 -6.03 6.03
C ASP A 148 -17.03 -6.04 5.36
N LEU A 149 -17.61 -7.24 5.21
CA LEU A 149 -18.92 -7.43 4.58
C LEU A 149 -20.09 -7.36 5.59
N PHE A 150 -19.83 -7.03 6.86
CA PHE A 150 -20.84 -6.98 7.93
C PHE A 150 -21.00 -5.61 8.62
N THR A 151 -20.59 -4.52 7.98
CA THR A 151 -20.94 -3.17 8.48
C THR A 151 -22.40 -2.85 8.24
#